data_AF-A0A7W1PVW0-F1
#
_entry.id   AF-A0A7W1PVW0-F1
#
_cell.length_a   1.000
_cell.length_b   1.000
_cell.length_c   1.000
_cell.angle_alpha   90.00
_cell.angle_beta   90.00
_cell.angle_gamma   90.00
#
_symmetry.space_group_name_H-M   'P 1'
#
loop_
_entity.id
_entity.type
_entity.pdbx_description
1 polymer ?
#
loop_
_entity_poly.entity_id
_entity_poly.type
_entity_poly.pdbx_seq_one_letter_code
_entity_poly.pdbx_strand_id
1 'polypeptide(L)'
;ERRGEKINIRHILVAPKINQDDMLNARLRLDSIRSQVMTNDTLSFSEAAAMFSDDKESKFNGGLMVNPQTGATRWEVDQIDPSLFFAIDKLKTGEISQPILAHLQGGKQGYRILMLKTRTEPHVANLKDDYQRLQDAALNEKQHISTNKWIEKKLSSTYYRITDDYTGCKFDIFKVQPVARY
;
A
#
# COMPACT_ATOMS: atom_id res chain seq x y z
N GLU A 1 -25.10 -4.85 35.63
CA GLU A 1 -23.91 -3.98 35.69
C GLU A 1 -23.03 -4.26 34.47
N ARG A 2 -22.96 -3.32 33.50
CA ARG A 2 -22.18 -3.45 32.25
C ARG A 2 -20.81 -2.81 32.48
N ARG A 3 -19.77 -3.62 32.65
CA ARG A 3 -18.37 -3.17 32.53
C ARG A 3 -17.84 -3.57 31.16
N GLY A 4 -17.67 -2.58 30.28
CA GLY A 4 -16.72 -2.61 29.15
C GLY A 4 -17.07 -3.53 27.98
N GLU A 5 -17.08 -2.96 26.79
CA GLU A 5 -17.36 -3.59 25.50
C GLU A 5 -16.27 -4.59 25.08
N LYS A 6 -16.18 -5.74 25.76
CA LYS A 6 -15.35 -6.87 25.31
C LYS A 6 -16.24 -8.06 25.02
N ILE A 7 -16.42 -8.32 23.74
CA ILE A 7 -17.16 -9.49 23.24
C ILE A 7 -16.15 -10.59 22.96
N ASN A 8 -16.34 -11.75 23.58
CA ASN A 8 -15.51 -12.93 23.32
C ASN A 8 -16.22 -13.77 22.26
N ILE A 9 -15.64 -13.88 21.06
CA ILE A 9 -16.25 -14.55 19.91
C ILE A 9 -15.42 -15.77 19.54
N ARG A 10 -16.10 -16.84 19.12
CA ARG A 10 -15.48 -18.05 18.56
C ARG A 10 -15.92 -18.14 17.10
N HIS A 11 -14.97 -18.30 16.18
CA HIS A 11 -15.27 -18.58 14.79
C HIS A 11 -14.64 -19.91 14.37
N ILE A 12 -15.30 -20.61 13.43
CA ILE A 12 -14.72 -21.74 12.72
C ILE A 12 -14.59 -21.29 11.27
N LEU A 13 -13.36 -21.19 10.77
CA LEU A 13 -13.08 -20.83 9.39
C LEU A 13 -12.80 -22.09 8.59
N VAL A 14 -13.70 -22.45 7.67
CA VAL A 14 -13.47 -23.52 6.70
C VAL A 14 -13.19 -22.87 5.35
N ALA A 15 -11.91 -22.82 4.97
CA ALA A 15 -11.50 -22.31 3.68
C ALA A 15 -11.45 -23.44 2.63
N PRO A 16 -12.04 -23.25 1.43
CA PRO A 16 -11.92 -24.23 0.36
C PRO A 16 -10.46 -24.36 -0.09
N LYS A 17 -9.99 -25.59 -0.28
CA LYS A 17 -8.67 -25.83 -0.86
C LYS A 17 -8.74 -25.66 -2.37
N ILE A 18 -7.84 -24.87 -2.92
CA ILE A 18 -7.72 -24.68 -4.37
C ILE A 18 -7.09 -25.94 -4.96
N ASN A 19 -7.65 -26.45 -6.06
CA ASN A 19 -7.09 -27.60 -6.76
C ASN A 19 -5.74 -27.23 -7.40
N GLN A 20 -4.75 -28.12 -7.30
CA GLN A 20 -3.43 -27.91 -7.88
C GLN A 20 -3.47 -27.84 -9.42
N ASP A 21 -4.35 -28.62 -10.05
CA ASP A 21 -4.51 -28.60 -11.50
C ASP A 21 -5.04 -27.25 -11.99
N ASP A 22 -5.96 -26.62 -11.25
CA ASP A 22 -6.49 -25.30 -11.57
C ASP A 22 -5.40 -24.23 -11.44
N MET A 23 -4.53 -24.34 -10.44
CA MET A 23 -3.38 -23.46 -10.27
C MET A 23 -2.39 -23.59 -11.43
N LEU A 24 -2.12 -24.82 -11.87
CA LEU A 24 -1.25 -25.07 -13.03
C LEU A 24 -1.86 -24.49 -14.31
N ASN A 25 -3.15 -24.74 -14.55
CA ASN A 25 -3.88 -24.22 -15.70
C ASN A 25 -3.90 -22.67 -15.71
N ALA A 26 -4.12 -22.04 -14.55
CA ALA A 26 -4.07 -20.60 -14.40
C ALA A 26 -2.67 -20.05 -14.75
N ARG A 27 -1.61 -20.71 -14.28
CA ARG A 27 -0.22 -20.34 -14.60
C ARG A 27 0.05 -20.44 -16.10
N LEU A 28 -0.31 -21.54 -16.74
CA LEU A 28 -0.10 -21.78 -18.18
C LEU A 28 -0.89 -20.78 -19.04
N ARG A 29 -2.12 -20.48 -18.63
CA ARG A 29 -2.94 -19.45 -19.29
C ARG A 29 -2.28 -18.08 -19.20
N LEU A 30 -1.77 -17.72 -18.01
CA LEU A 30 -1.10 -16.44 -17.80
C LEU A 30 0.20 -16.33 -18.61
N ASP A 31 0.95 -17.43 -18.73
CA ASP A 31 2.17 -17.50 -19.54
C ASP A 31 1.88 -17.34 -21.04
N SER A 32 0.76 -17.91 -21.51
CA SER A 32 0.28 -17.74 -22.88
C SER A 32 -0.09 -16.28 -23.17
N ILE A 33 -0.81 -15.63 -22.25
CA ILE A 33 -1.16 -14.20 -22.35
C ILE A 33 0.09 -13.34 -22.36
N ARG A 34 1.03 -13.61 -21.44
CA ARG A 34 2.33 -12.92 -21.39
C ARG A 34 3.06 -13.02 -22.72
N SER A 35 3.14 -14.22 -23.29
CA SER A 35 3.80 -14.45 -24.57
C SER A 35 3.14 -13.64 -25.69
N GLN A 36 1.80 -13.64 -25.75
CA GLN A 36 1.06 -12.83 -26.73
C GLN A 36 1.37 -11.34 -26.60
N VAL A 37 1.33 -10.78 -25.39
CA VAL A 37 1.64 -9.36 -25.16
C VAL A 37 3.09 -9.02 -25.52
N MET A 38 4.02 -9.96 -25.35
CA MET A 38 5.44 -9.73 -25.69
C MET A 38 5.75 -9.86 -27.17
N THR A 39 5.06 -10.74 -27.90
CA THR A 39 5.38 -11.04 -29.31
C THR A 39 4.49 -10.32 -30.31
N ASN A 40 3.29 -9.91 -29.89
CA ASN A 40 2.27 -9.38 -30.78
C ASN A 40 2.05 -7.89 -30.49
N ASP A 41 2.43 -7.04 -31.44
CA ASP A 41 2.23 -5.58 -31.35
C ASP A 41 0.75 -5.17 -31.30
N THR A 42 -0.19 -6.09 -31.58
CA THR A 42 -1.64 -5.79 -31.56
C THR A 42 -2.31 -5.95 -30.21
N LEU A 43 -1.66 -6.54 -29.20
CA LEU A 43 -2.23 -6.70 -27.86
C LEU A 43 -1.34 -6.02 -26.82
N SER A 44 -1.74 -4.82 -26.41
CA SER A 44 -1.05 -4.10 -25.34
C SER A 44 -1.33 -4.75 -23.97
N PHE A 45 -0.43 -4.51 -23.01
CA PHE A 45 -0.63 -4.95 -21.62
C PHE A 45 -1.94 -4.40 -21.02
N SER A 46 -2.30 -3.16 -21.37
CA SER A 46 -3.53 -2.51 -20.92
C SER A 46 -4.77 -3.24 -21.43
N GLU A 47 -4.79 -3.63 -22.71
CA GLU A 47 -5.89 -4.40 -23.29
C GLU A 47 -5.96 -5.81 -22.71
N ALA A 48 -4.81 -6.47 -22.55
CA ALA A 48 -4.75 -7.78 -21.90
C ALA A 48 -5.28 -7.73 -20.46
N ALA A 49 -4.96 -6.68 -19.70
CA ALA A 49 -5.52 -6.46 -18.37
C ALA A 49 -7.04 -6.26 -18.44
N ALA A 50 -7.54 -5.41 -19.34
CA ALA A 50 -8.97 -5.17 -19.51
C ALA A 50 -9.76 -6.41 -19.94
N MET A 51 -9.17 -7.31 -20.72
CA MET A 51 -9.83 -8.53 -21.21
C MET A 51 -9.73 -9.69 -20.21
N PHE A 52 -8.54 -9.94 -19.66
CA PHE A 52 -8.23 -11.19 -18.95
C PHE A 52 -8.03 -11.03 -17.44
N SER A 53 -7.87 -9.82 -16.91
CA SER A 53 -7.71 -9.64 -15.46
C SER A 53 -9.01 -9.93 -14.72
N ASP A 54 -8.90 -10.64 -13.61
CA ASP A 54 -9.97 -10.85 -12.63
C ASP A 54 -9.93 -9.82 -11.48
N ASP A 55 -8.90 -8.97 -11.45
CA ASP A 55 -8.76 -7.90 -10.48
C ASP A 55 -9.60 -6.68 -10.89
N LYS A 56 -10.73 -6.48 -10.22
CA LYS A 56 -11.67 -5.39 -10.52
C LYS A 56 -11.08 -3.99 -10.31
N GLU A 57 -10.10 -3.86 -9.42
CA GLU A 57 -9.51 -2.55 -9.07
C GLU A 57 -8.55 -2.08 -10.17
N SER A 58 -7.83 -3.01 -10.81
CA SER A 58 -6.83 -2.68 -11.83
C SER A 58 -7.29 -2.94 -13.27
N LYS A 59 -8.26 -3.82 -13.50
CA LYS A 59 -8.75 -4.21 -14.84
C LYS A 59 -9.17 -3.01 -15.71
N PHE A 60 -9.96 -2.09 -15.16
CA PHE A 60 -10.46 -0.92 -15.90
C PHE A 60 -9.44 0.21 -16.03
N ASN A 61 -8.30 0.06 -15.36
CA ASN A 61 -7.17 0.99 -15.31
C ASN A 61 -5.95 0.42 -16.08
N GLY A 62 -6.19 -0.49 -17.04
CA GLY A 62 -5.12 -1.10 -17.82
C GLY A 62 -4.08 -1.87 -17.00
N GLY A 63 -4.48 -2.38 -15.83
CA GLY A 63 -3.61 -3.11 -14.90
C GLY A 63 -2.72 -2.23 -14.02
N LEU A 64 -2.95 -0.92 -13.95
CA LEU A 64 -2.16 -0.04 -13.10
C LEU A 64 -2.50 -0.25 -11.62
N MET A 65 -1.48 -0.57 -10.83
CA MET A 65 -1.62 -0.82 -9.40
C MET A 65 -1.67 0.49 -8.61
N VAL A 66 -2.65 0.60 -7.72
CA VAL A 66 -2.80 1.73 -6.80
C VAL A 66 -2.33 1.31 -5.42
N ASN A 67 -1.51 2.15 -4.78
CA ASN A 67 -1.08 1.93 -3.41
C ASN A 67 -2.31 2.05 -2.48
N PRO A 68 -2.67 1.00 -1.74
CA PRO A 68 -3.86 1.01 -0.89
C PRO A 68 -3.73 1.97 0.30
N GLN A 69 -2.51 2.35 0.69
CA GLN A 69 -2.26 3.27 1.80
C GLN A 69 -2.38 4.74 1.37
N THR A 70 -1.91 5.08 0.17
CA THR A 70 -1.80 6.48 -0.28
C THR A 70 -2.77 6.84 -1.40
N GLY A 71 -3.36 5.86 -2.08
CA GLY A 71 -4.15 6.07 -3.30
C GLY A 71 -3.31 6.46 -4.52
N ALA A 72 -1.98 6.51 -4.39
CA ALA A 72 -1.08 6.89 -5.48
C ALA A 72 -0.80 5.71 -6.41
N THR A 73 -0.49 5.99 -7.67
CA THR A 73 -0.08 4.99 -8.67
C THR A 73 1.44 4.75 -8.67
N ARG A 74 2.18 5.57 -7.91
CA ARG A 74 3.61 5.42 -7.65
C ARG A 74 3.80 4.86 -6.24
N TRP A 75 4.76 3.96 -6.13
CA TRP A 75 5.08 3.26 -4.89
C TRP A 75 6.53 3.54 -4.54
N GLU A 76 6.78 3.84 -3.27
CA GLU A 76 8.14 3.87 -2.74
C GLU A 76 8.62 2.44 -2.45
N VAL A 77 9.93 2.23 -2.48
CA VAL A 77 10.51 0.88 -2.35
C VAL A 77 10.15 0.22 -1.01
N ASP A 78 10.09 1.01 0.06
CA ASP A 78 9.70 0.58 1.41
C ASP A 78 8.21 0.19 1.54
N GLN A 79 7.36 0.67 0.63
CA GLN A 79 5.93 0.37 0.60
C GLN A 79 5.60 -0.89 -0.24
N ILE A 80 6.60 -1.46 -0.93
CA ILE A 80 6.42 -2.62 -1.80
C ILE A 80 6.67 -3.90 -1.00
N ASP A 81 5.73 -4.85 -1.10
CA ASP A 81 5.91 -6.18 -0.51
C ASP A 81 7.20 -6.86 -1.04
N PRO A 82 8.01 -7.52 -0.20
CA PRO A 82 9.28 -8.12 -0.63
C PRO A 82 9.15 -9.07 -1.83
N SER A 83 8.09 -9.89 -1.89
CA SER A 83 7.88 -10.81 -3.01
C SER A 83 7.63 -10.08 -4.33
N LEU A 84 6.93 -8.95 -4.26
CA LEU A 84 6.69 -8.06 -5.39
C LEU A 84 7.98 -7.35 -5.79
N PHE A 85 8.75 -6.85 -4.83
CA PHE A 85 10.03 -6.18 -5.07
C PHE A 85 11.00 -7.06 -5.85
N PHE A 86 11.22 -8.32 -5.42
CA PHE A 86 12.13 -9.22 -6.13
C PHE A 86 11.67 -9.57 -7.55
N ALA A 87 10.36 -9.56 -7.81
CA ALA A 87 9.82 -9.82 -9.13
C ALA A 87 10.03 -8.64 -10.09
N ILE A 88 9.98 -7.40 -9.59
CA ILE A 88 10.14 -6.18 -10.40
C ILE A 88 11.58 -5.68 -10.49
N ASP A 89 12.43 -5.95 -9.50
CA ASP A 89 13.80 -5.40 -9.45
C ASP A 89 14.66 -5.87 -10.64
N LYS A 90 14.38 -7.08 -11.13
CA LYS A 90 15.05 -7.67 -12.30
C LYS A 90 14.51 -7.19 -13.64
N LEU A 91 13.40 -6.44 -13.65
CA LEU A 91 12.75 -5.98 -14.88
C LEU A 91 13.28 -4.61 -15.28
N LYS A 92 13.42 -4.41 -16.59
CA LYS A 92 13.58 -3.08 -17.17
C LYS A 92 12.23 -2.42 -17.38
N THR A 93 12.24 -1.11 -17.53
CA THR A 93 11.03 -0.35 -17.90
C THR A 93 10.42 -0.92 -19.17
N GLY A 94 9.14 -1.30 -19.12
CA GLY A 94 8.39 -1.94 -20.20
C GLY A 94 8.44 -3.47 -20.21
N GLU A 95 9.34 -4.10 -19.43
CA GLU A 95 9.42 -5.56 -19.37
C GLU A 95 8.32 -6.17 -18.48
N ILE A 96 7.96 -7.42 -18.81
CA ILE A 96 6.90 -8.19 -18.15
C ILE A 96 7.50 -9.39 -17.41
N SER A 97 7.16 -9.51 -16.13
CA SER A 97 7.58 -10.61 -15.25
C SER A 97 7.07 -11.96 -15.73
N GLN A 98 7.71 -13.03 -15.25
CA GLN A 98 7.11 -14.37 -15.28
C GLN A 98 5.85 -14.42 -14.39
N PRO A 99 4.94 -15.40 -14.60
CA PRO A 99 3.81 -15.63 -13.70
C PRO A 99 4.30 -15.90 -12.27
N ILE A 100 3.92 -15.04 -11.34
CA ILE A 100 4.24 -15.18 -9.91
C ILE A 100 2.97 -15.51 -9.12
N LEU A 101 3.15 -16.29 -8.06
CA LEU A 101 2.06 -16.57 -7.12
C LEU A 101 1.69 -15.28 -6.38
N ALA A 102 0.40 -15.00 -6.27
CA ALA A 102 -0.15 -13.87 -5.55
C ALA A 102 -1.22 -14.33 -4.57
N HIS A 103 -1.19 -13.73 -3.38
CA HIS A 103 -2.27 -13.84 -2.41
C HIS A 103 -3.26 -12.70 -2.68
N LEU A 104 -4.47 -13.08 -3.06
CA LEU A 104 -5.56 -12.17 -3.36
C LEU A 104 -6.35 -11.86 -2.08
N GLN A 105 -7.16 -10.81 -2.15
CA GLN A 105 -8.13 -10.45 -1.12
C GLN A 105 -9.00 -11.67 -0.74
N GLY A 106 -9.22 -11.86 0.57
CA GLY A 106 -10.06 -12.95 1.07
C GLY A 106 -9.39 -14.33 1.11
N GLY A 107 -8.05 -14.41 1.10
CA GLY A 107 -7.30 -15.66 1.26
C GLY A 107 -7.25 -16.55 0.02
N LYS A 108 -7.69 -16.04 -1.13
CA LYS A 108 -7.57 -16.72 -2.41
C LYS A 108 -6.11 -16.65 -2.88
N GLN A 109 -5.66 -17.69 -3.57
CA GLN A 109 -4.37 -17.68 -4.27
C GLN A 109 -4.63 -17.63 -5.77
N GLY A 110 -3.74 -16.99 -6.50
CA GLY A 110 -3.77 -16.92 -7.95
C GLY A 110 -2.39 -16.61 -8.51
N TYR A 111 -2.32 -16.46 -9.83
CA TYR A 111 -1.11 -16.01 -10.51
C TYR A 111 -1.30 -14.61 -11.07
N ARG A 112 -0.23 -13.82 -11.07
CA ARG A 112 -0.18 -12.51 -11.71
C ARG A 112 1.12 -12.35 -12.51
N ILE A 113 1.06 -11.50 -13.53
CA ILE A 113 2.23 -10.96 -14.23
C ILE A 113 2.28 -9.45 -13.96
N LEU A 114 3.48 -8.90 -13.97
CA LEU A 114 3.72 -7.51 -13.63
C LEU A 114 4.49 -6.85 -14.77
N MET A 115 4.14 -5.62 -15.10
CA MET A 115 4.90 -4.80 -16.05
C MET A 115 5.45 -3.58 -15.33
N LEU A 116 6.76 -3.35 -15.45
CA LEU A 116 7.39 -2.17 -14.86
C LEU A 116 7.15 -0.95 -15.75
N LYS A 117 6.17 -0.10 -15.41
CA LYS A 117 5.81 1.05 -16.26
C LYS A 117 6.88 2.16 -16.25
N THR A 118 7.39 2.50 -15.07
CA THR A 118 8.43 3.53 -14.87
C THR A 118 9.20 3.21 -13.59
N ARG A 119 10.51 3.47 -13.59
CA ARG A 119 11.37 3.45 -12.40
C ARG A 119 12.14 4.76 -12.34
N THR A 120 12.14 5.41 -11.18
CA THR A 120 13.03 6.53 -10.88
C THR A 120 14.31 5.99 -10.28
N GLU A 121 15.45 6.52 -10.70
CA GLU A 121 16.73 6.18 -10.09
C GLU A 121 16.86 6.83 -8.70
N PRO A 122 17.67 6.28 -7.78
CA PRO A 122 17.97 6.95 -6.52
C PRO A 122 18.54 8.35 -6.77
N HIS A 123 17.87 9.38 -6.24
CA HIS A 123 18.28 10.77 -6.40
C HIS A 123 17.97 11.57 -5.12
N VAL A 124 18.56 12.76 -5.01
CA VAL A 124 18.20 13.71 -3.97
C VAL A 124 16.86 14.33 -4.33
N ALA A 125 15.95 14.39 -3.36
CA ALA A 125 14.57 14.84 -3.57
C ALA A 125 14.51 16.18 -4.31
N ASN A 126 13.67 16.24 -5.35
CA ASN A 126 13.52 17.43 -6.19
C ASN A 126 12.05 17.74 -6.52
N LEU A 127 11.75 19.01 -6.81
CA LEU A 127 10.37 19.45 -7.07
C LEU A 127 9.76 18.92 -8.37
N LYS A 128 10.57 18.36 -9.28
CA LYS A 128 10.08 17.84 -10.56
C LYS A 128 9.56 16.42 -10.41
N ASP A 129 10.32 15.56 -9.72
CA ASP A 129 10.02 14.14 -9.58
C ASP A 129 9.24 13.82 -8.29
N ASP A 130 9.47 14.59 -7.22
CA ASP A 130 8.93 14.32 -5.88
C ASP A 130 7.94 15.39 -5.38
N TYR A 131 7.32 16.15 -6.29
CA TYR A 131 6.43 17.25 -5.92
C TYR A 131 5.38 16.83 -4.89
N GLN A 132 4.68 15.72 -5.12
CA GLN A 132 3.63 15.22 -4.23
C GLN A 132 4.17 14.93 -2.82
N ARG A 133 5.32 14.26 -2.74
CA ARG A 133 5.97 13.94 -1.46
C ARG A 133 6.38 15.18 -0.70
N LEU A 134 6.98 16.15 -1.39
CA LEU A 134 7.40 17.43 -0.80
C LEU A 134 6.18 18.25 -0.38
N GLN A 135 5.11 18.23 -1.16
CA GLN A 135 3.84 18.87 -0.82
C GLN A 135 3.23 18.26 0.45
N ASP A 136 3.17 16.93 0.55
CA ASP A 136 2.60 16.23 1.70
C ASP A 136 3.44 16.46 2.96
N ALA A 137 4.77 16.43 2.86
CA ALA A 137 5.67 16.75 3.96
C ALA A 137 5.47 18.20 4.46
N ALA A 138 5.42 19.16 3.54
CA ALA A 138 5.21 20.57 3.88
C ALA A 138 3.80 20.83 4.45
N LEU A 139 2.79 20.12 3.94
CA LEU A 139 1.42 20.18 4.46
C LEU A 139 1.36 19.67 5.89
N ASN A 140 1.96 18.49 6.14
CA ASN A 140 2.03 17.89 7.47
C ASN A 140 2.75 18.82 8.45
N GLU A 141 3.87 19.42 8.05
CA GLU A 141 4.59 20.40 8.88
C GLU A 141 3.71 21.61 9.24
N LYS A 142 3.00 22.18 8.26
CA LYS A 142 2.08 23.31 8.52
C LYS A 142 0.93 22.92 9.42
N GLN A 143 0.37 21.73 9.23
CA GLN A 143 -0.68 21.19 10.11
C GLN A 143 -0.17 21.04 11.53
N HIS A 144 1.05 20.51 11.72
CA HIS A 144 1.70 20.42 13.03
C HIS A 144 1.89 21.80 13.66
N ILE A 145 2.42 22.79 12.93
CA ILE A 145 2.60 24.16 13.44
C ILE A 145 1.25 24.77 13.85
N SER A 146 0.23 24.64 13.01
CA SER A 146 -1.11 25.19 13.28
C SER A 146 -1.75 24.51 14.51
N THR A 147 -1.63 23.19 14.59
CA THR A 147 -2.13 22.39 15.72
C THR A 147 -1.42 22.79 17.01
N ASN A 148 -0.10 22.96 17.00
CA ASN A 148 0.68 23.38 18.17
C ASN A 148 0.23 24.76 18.66
N LYS A 149 0.09 25.73 17.75
CA LYS A 149 -0.43 27.07 18.09
C LYS A 149 -1.84 27.01 18.70
N TRP A 150 -2.69 26.13 18.16
CA TRP A 150 -4.03 25.93 18.69
C TRP A 150 -4.00 25.31 20.10
N ILE A 151 -3.15 24.31 20.34
CA ILE A 151 -2.95 23.69 21.66
C ILE A 151 -2.50 24.74 22.68
N GLU A 152 -1.47 25.52 22.38
CA GLU A 152 -0.95 26.56 23.28
C GLU A 152 -2.02 27.59 23.66
N LYS A 153 -2.81 28.05 22.66
CA LYS A 153 -3.93 28.97 22.89
C LYS A 153 -5.05 28.36 23.74
N LYS A 154 -5.29 27.05 23.61
CA LYS A 154 -6.31 26.35 24.41
C LYS A 154 -5.85 26.08 25.83
N LEU A 155 -4.58 25.74 26.04
CA LEU A 155 -4.00 25.57 27.37
C LEU A 155 -4.03 26.84 28.20
N SER A 156 -3.85 28.02 27.58
CA SER A 156 -3.90 29.30 28.31
C SER A 156 -5.31 29.73 28.73
N SER A 157 -6.35 29.25 28.05
CA SER A 157 -7.75 29.62 28.30
C SER A 157 -8.57 28.54 29.00
N THR A 158 -8.00 27.35 29.20
CA THR A 158 -8.70 26.20 29.82
C THR A 158 -8.12 25.96 31.20
N TYR A 159 -8.98 25.84 32.21
CA TYR A 159 -8.53 25.42 33.54
C TYR A 159 -8.08 23.96 33.50
N TYR A 160 -6.85 23.70 33.93
CA TYR A 160 -6.33 22.35 34.14
C TYR A 160 -5.65 22.26 35.51
N ARG A 161 -5.75 21.08 36.15
CA ARG A 161 -5.09 20.79 37.44
C ARG A 161 -4.26 19.54 37.29
N ILE A 162 -2.97 19.64 37.56
CA ILE A 162 -2.04 18.51 37.64
C ILE A 162 -1.94 18.14 39.13
N THR A 163 -2.07 16.86 39.47
CA THR A 163 -1.87 16.38 40.84
C THR A 163 -0.40 16.44 41.23
N ASP A 164 -0.11 16.71 42.49
CA ASP A 164 1.25 16.98 42.98
C ASP A 164 2.24 15.84 42.67
N ASP A 165 1.77 14.59 42.67
CA ASP A 165 2.53 13.40 42.29
C ASP A 165 3.19 13.47 40.90
N TYR A 166 2.66 14.32 40.01
CA TYR A 166 3.12 14.45 38.61
C TYR A 166 3.74 15.81 38.30
N THR A 167 3.86 16.72 39.28
CA THR A 167 4.44 18.07 39.08
C THR A 167 5.94 18.05 38.75
N GLY A 168 6.67 17.02 39.20
CA GLY A 168 8.09 16.82 38.88
C GLY A 168 8.35 16.10 37.54
N CYS A 169 7.30 15.58 36.88
CA CYS A 169 7.42 14.91 35.59
C CYS A 169 7.54 15.95 34.46
N LYS A 170 8.62 15.90 33.69
CA LYS A 170 8.73 16.68 32.45
C LYS A 170 7.79 16.08 31.40
N PHE A 171 6.56 16.57 31.37
CA PHE A 171 5.61 16.23 30.32
C PHE A 171 5.86 17.12 29.11
N ASP A 172 6.37 16.51 28.05
CA ASP A 172 6.55 17.17 26.76
C ASP A 172 5.38 16.77 25.86
N ILE A 173 4.41 17.68 25.73
CA ILE A 173 3.23 17.50 24.89
C ILE A 173 3.62 17.16 23.44
N PHE A 174 4.82 17.57 23.02
CA PHE A 174 5.34 17.40 21.67
C PHE A 174 6.10 16.09 21.44
N LYS A 175 6.37 15.29 22.50
CA LYS A 175 6.97 13.95 22.38
C LYS A 175 5.96 12.81 22.35
N VAL A 176 4.67 13.11 22.46
CA VAL A 176 3.61 12.12 22.25
C VAL A 176 3.41 11.92 20.76
N GLN A 177 4.42 11.35 20.08
CA GLN A 177 4.16 10.68 18.81
C GLN A 177 3.13 9.57 19.07
N PRO A 178 2.18 9.33 18.14
CA PRO A 178 1.41 8.12 18.21
C PRO A 178 2.43 6.98 18.09
N VAL A 179 2.70 6.30 19.20
CA VAL A 179 3.44 5.05 19.16
C VAL A 179 2.52 4.11 18.40
N ALA A 180 2.74 4.02 17.08
CA ALA A 180 2.24 2.92 16.29
C ALA A 180 2.84 1.66 16.92
N ARG A 181 2.07 1.05 17.82
CA ARG A 181 2.33 -0.31 18.23
C ARG A 181 1.88 -1.17 17.05
N TYR A 182 2.86 -1.84 16.46
CA TYR A 182 2.73 -2.89 15.45
C TYR A 182 1.59 -3.86 15.75
#